data_AF-A0A1I4N8G3-F1
#
_entry.id   AF-A0A1I4N8G3-F1
#
_cell.length_a   1.000
_cell.length_b   1.000
_cell.length_c   1.000
_cell.angle_alpha   90.00
_cell.angle_beta   90.00
_cell.angle_gamma   90.00
#
_symmetry.space_group_name_H-M   'P 1'
#
loop_
_entity.id
_entity.type
_entity.pdbx_description
1 polymer ?
#
loop_
_entity_poly.entity_id
_entity_poly.type
_entity_poly.pdbx_seq_one_letter_code
_entity_poly.pdbx_strand_id
1 'polypeptide(L)' 'MEIRDKELRHARPKWPEVRCIQCNRLLFRGIVEDMEIKCSRCGTIQHIGECKQEEKMNVCNR' A
#
# COMPACT_ATOMS: atom_id res chain seq x y z
N MET A 1 8.63 32.20 -25.40
CA MET A 1 7.95 31.14 -24.64
C MET A 1 8.75 29.87 -24.86
N GLU A 2 9.40 29.34 -23.82
CA GLU A 2 8.93 28.15 -23.06
C GLU A 2 9.66 26.91 -23.62
N ILE A 3 10.11 25.91 -22.88
CA ILE A 3 9.66 25.35 -21.60
C ILE A 3 10.94 24.89 -20.83
N ARG A 4 10.98 25.04 -19.50
CA ARG A 4 12.13 24.63 -18.67
C ARG A 4 12.04 23.13 -18.34
N ASP A 5 13.00 22.34 -18.80
CA ASP A 5 13.24 20.90 -18.57
C ASP A 5 13.39 20.41 -17.09
N LYS A 6 12.74 21.04 -16.10
CA LYS A 6 12.95 20.74 -14.67
C LYS A 6 11.88 19.86 -14.00
N GLU A 7 10.85 19.42 -14.73
CA GLU A 7 9.67 18.76 -14.15
C GLU A 7 9.55 17.24 -14.42
N LEU A 8 10.62 16.56 -14.82
CA LEU A 8 10.65 15.10 -15.01
C LEU A 8 11.45 14.37 -13.91
N ARG A 9 11.43 14.86 -12.67
CA ARG A 9 11.84 14.03 -11.52
C ARG A 9 10.67 13.13 -11.10
N HIS A 10 10.38 12.15 -11.95
CA HIS A 10 9.71 10.88 -11.68
C HIS A 10 8.82 10.88 -10.43
N ALA A 11 7.55 11.27 -10.61
CA ALA A 11 6.51 10.94 -9.65
C ALA A 11 6.43 9.42 -9.57
N ARG A 12 7.12 8.82 -8.60
CA ARG A 12 7.03 7.37 -8.34
C ARG A 12 5.54 7.05 -8.13
N PRO A 13 4.98 6.04 -8.82
CA PRO A 13 3.60 5.65 -8.59
C PRO A 13 3.41 5.39 -7.10
N LYS A 14 2.40 6.05 -6.50
CA LYS A 14 2.12 5.93 -5.08
C LYS A 14 1.34 4.63 -4.86
N TRP A 15 2.08 3.56 -4.58
CA TRP A 15 1.51 2.26 -4.22
C TRP A 15 0.59 2.38 -2.99
N PRO A 16 -0.51 1.59 -2.93
CA PRO A 16 -1.43 1.61 -1.80
C PRO A 16 -0.71 1.19 -0.52
N GLU A 17 -1.08 1.82 0.59
CA GLU A 17 -0.52 1.51 1.90
C GLU A 17 -1.33 0.40 2.56
N VAL A 18 -0.65 -0.66 3.00
CA VAL A 18 -1.23 -1.67 3.86
C VAL A 18 -0.74 -1.47 5.28
N ARG A 19 -1.69 -1.32 6.21
CA ARG A 19 -1.44 -0.99 7.61
C ARG A 19 -1.98 -2.11 8.50
N CYS A 20 -1.28 -2.32 9.61
CA CYS A 20 -1.68 -3.29 10.62
C CYS A 20 -3.05 -2.93 11.20
N ILE A 21 -3.98 -3.89 11.18
CA ILE A 21 -5.34 -3.73 11.72
C ILE A 21 -5.38 -3.36 13.21
N GLN A 22 -4.35 -3.72 13.99
CA GLN A 22 -4.37 -3.56 15.44
C GLN A 22 -3.72 -2.25 15.92
N CYS A 23 -2.57 -1.88 15.36
CA CYS A 23 -1.80 -0.71 15.81
C CYS A 23 -1.58 0.36 14.73
N ASN A 24 -2.18 0.19 13.54
CA ASN A 24 -2.11 1.07 12.39
C ASN A 24 -0.69 1.35 11.85
N ARG A 25 0.29 0.53 12.25
CA ARG A 25 1.67 0.59 11.74
C ARG A 25 1.69 0.23 10.26
N LEU A 26 2.43 1.01 9.46
CA LEU A 26 2.67 0.68 8.05
C LEU A 26 3.42 -0.65 7.96
N LEU A 27 2.84 -1.60 7.23
CA LEU A 27 3.45 -2.90 6.96
C LEU A 27 4.23 -2.84 5.65
N PHE A 28 3.57 -2.45 4.55
CA PHE A 28 4.22 -2.23 3.26
C PHE A 28 3.39 -1.29 2.36
N ARG A 29 3.97 -0.98 1.19
CA ARG A 29 3.30 -0.29 0.09
C ARG A 29 3.34 -1.16 -1.15
N GLY A 30 2.20 -1.56 -1.68
CA GLY A 30 2.15 -2.46 -2.82
C GLY A 30 0.84 -3.23 -2.91
N ILE A 31 0.74 -4.05 -3.95
CA ILE A 31 -0.35 -4.99 -4.18
C ILE A 31 0.20 -6.41 -4.04
N VAL A 32 -0.53 -7.28 -3.38
CA VAL A 32 -0.18 -8.69 -3.16
C VAL A 32 -1.41 -9.57 -3.33
N GLU A 33 -1.23 -10.75 -3.92
CA GLU A 33 -2.31 -11.71 -4.13
C GLU A 33 -2.67 -12.47 -2.85
N ASP A 34 -1.66 -13.01 -2.15
CA ASP A 34 -1.82 -13.64 -0.84
C ASP A 34 -0.53 -13.50 -0.02
N MET A 35 -0.64 -12.98 1.21
CA MET A 35 0.48 -12.80 2.13
C MET A 35 0.00 -12.81 3.58
N GLU A 36 0.67 -13.63 4.39
CA GLU A 36 0.65 -13.49 5.85
C GLU A 36 1.79 -12.57 6.29
N ILE A 37 1.48 -11.54 7.07
CA ILE A 37 2.47 -10.60 7.59
C ILE A 37 2.30 -10.37 9.09
N LYS A 38 3.40 -10.54 9.82
CA LYS A 38 3.49 -10.21 11.25
C LYS A 38 3.84 -8.74 11.42
N CYS A 39 3.06 -8.02 12.22
CA CYS A 39 3.39 -6.65 12.60
C CYS A 39 4.60 -6.62 13.52
N SER A 40 5.66 -5.89 13.11
CA SER A 40 6.88 -5.71 13.91
C SER A 40 6.69 -4.91 15.20
N ARG A 41 5.57 -4.17 15.33
CA ARG A 41 5.29 -3.34 16.52
C ARG A 41 4.47 -4.09 17.58
N CYS A 42 3.36 -4.70 17.20
CA CYS A 42 2.42 -5.31 18.16
C CYS A 42 2.36 -6.84 18.08
N GLY A 43 3.00 -7.47 17.09
CA GLY A 43 3.03 -8.91 16.93
C GLY A 43 1.78 -9.53 16.28
N THR A 44 0.74 -8.75 16.00
CA THR A 44 -0.46 -9.23 15.27
C THR A 44 -0.06 -9.81 13.91
N ILE A 45 -0.57 -11.01 13.63
CA ILE A 45 -0.44 -11.67 12.33
C ILE A 45 -1.68 -11.33 11.51
N GLN A 46 -1.48 -10.79 10.31
CA GLN A 46 -2.55 -10.35 9.41
C GLN A 46 -2.42 -11.10 8.07
N HIS A 47 -3.54 -11.61 7.57
CA HIS A 47 -3.66 -12.20 6.24
C HIS A 47 -4.15 -11.13 5.26
N ILE A 48 -3.54 -11.07 4.08
CA ILE A 48 -3.86 -10.14 3.00
C ILE A 48 -4.03 -10.97 1.75
N GLY A 49 -5.21 -10.98 1.14
CA GLY A 49 -5.46 -11.74 -0.10
C GLY A 49 -6.92 -12.01 -0.42
N GLU A 50 -7.83 -11.81 0.54
CA GLU A 50 -9.26 -12.10 0.35
C GLU A 50 -10.02 -11.06 -0.50
N CYS A 51 -9.40 -9.93 -0.88
CA CYS A 51 -10.05 -8.87 -1.65
C CYS A 51 -9.12 -8.30 -2.74
N LYS A 52 -9.68 -8.10 -3.95
CA LYS A 52 -8.98 -7.50 -5.10
C LYS A 52 -8.44 -6.11 -4.74
N GLN A 53 -7.12 -5.96 -4.72
CA GLN A 53 -6.46 -4.67 -4.54
C GLN A 53 -6.35 -3.99 -5.90
N GLU A 54 -7.42 -3.31 -6.33
CA GLU A 54 -7.39 -2.54 -7.58
C GLU A 54 -6.63 -1.23 -7.39
N GLU A 55 -5.79 -0.86 -8.37
CA GLU A 55 -4.82 0.26 -8.34
C GLU A 55 -5.42 1.66 -8.08
N LYS A 56 -6.74 1.80 -7.86
CA LYS A 56 -7.40 3.12 -7.75
C LYS A 56 -8.28 3.37 -6.53
N MET A 57 -8.62 2.38 -5.71
CA MET A 57 -9.38 2.59 -4.47
C MET A 57 -9.41 1.30 -3.66
N ASN A 58 -8.99 1.37 -2.40
CA ASN A 58 -9.09 0.24 -1.47
C ASN A 58 -10.57 0.08 -1.07
N VAL A 59 -11.35 -0.68 -1.83
CA VAL A 59 -12.71 -1.08 -1.41
C VAL A 59 -12.58 -2.34 -0.57
N CYS A 60 -12.59 -2.19 0.75
CA CYS A 60 -12.86 -3.29 1.66
C CYS A 60 -14.39 -3.43 1.76
N ASN A 61 -14.98 -4.37 1.01
CA ASN A 61 -16.36 -4.73 1.27
C ASN A 61 -16.41 -5.56 2.56
N ARG A 62 -16.95 -4.92 3.59
CA ARG A 62 -17.27 -5.49 4.89
C ARG A 62 -18.37 -6.54 4.79
#